data_AF-A0ABD0MZB4-F1
#
_entry.id   AF-A0ABD0MZB4-F1
#
_cell.length_a   1.000
_cell.length_b   1.000
_cell.length_c   1.000
_cell.angle_alpha   90.00
_cell.angle_beta   90.00
_cell.angle_gamma   90.00
#
_symmetry.space_group_name_H-M   'P 1'
#
loop_
_entity.id
_entity.type
_entity.pdbx_description
1 polymer ?
#
loop_
_entity_poly.entity_id
_entity_poly.type
_entity_poly.pdbx_seq_one_letter_code
_entity_poly.pdbx_strand_id
1 'polypeptide(L)'
;LVVAESVVVIKKLLQMQPEQHSDIIKHMAKLIDNIQVPMARASILWLIGEYCEHVPKIAPDVLRKMAKTFTNEEDIVKLQIINLAAKLYLTNSKQ
;
A
#
# COMPACT_ATOMS: atom_id res chain seq x y z
N LEU A 1 -13.97 -13.44 6.87
CA LEU A 1 -13.11 -14.15 7.86
C LEU A 1 -11.79 -14.61 7.24
N VAL A 2 -11.80 -15.35 6.12
CA VAL A 2 -10.58 -15.82 5.42
C VAL A 2 -9.66 -14.68 4.91
N VAL A 3 -10.20 -13.51 4.56
CA VAL A 3 -9.40 -12.40 3.98
C VAL A 3 -8.62 -11.61 5.02
N ALA A 4 -9.08 -11.58 6.28
CA ALA A 4 -8.32 -11.01 7.39
C ALA A 4 -7.07 -11.87 7.68
N GLU A 5 -7.17 -13.19 7.52
CA GLU A 5 -6.03 -14.10 7.65
C GLU A 5 -4.98 -13.84 6.56
N SER A 6 -5.37 -13.55 5.31
CA SER A 6 -4.38 -13.23 4.26
C SER A 6 -3.58 -11.96 4.57
N VAL A 7 -4.22 -10.92 5.12
CA VAL A 7 -3.53 -9.69 5.53
C VAL A 7 -2.61 -9.93 6.73
N VAL A 8 -3.04 -10.75 7.69
CA VAL A 8 -2.21 -11.18 8.83
C VAL A 8 -1.02 -12.02 8.36
N VAL A 9 -1.22 -12.91 7.39
CA VAL A 9 -0.15 -13.73 6.79
C VAL A 9 0.83 -12.86 6.03
N ILE A 10 0.36 -11.85 5.29
CA ILE A 10 1.22 -10.87 4.61
C ILE A 10 2.06 -10.08 5.63
N LYS A 11 1.44 -9.58 6.70
CA LYS A 11 2.14 -8.92 7.81
C LYS A 11 3.17 -9.85 8.46
N LYS A 12 2.85 -11.14 8.59
CA LYS A 12 3.73 -12.16 9.18
C LYS A 12 4.90 -12.52 8.26
N LEU A 13 4.69 -12.57 6.94
CA LEU A 13 5.75 -12.75 5.94
C LEU A 13 6.72 -11.56 5.93
N LEU A 14 6.20 -10.33 6.06
CA LEU A 14 7.03 -9.12 6.19
C LEU A 14 7.85 -9.13 7.48
N GLN A 15 7.31 -9.65 8.58
CA GLN A 15 8.06 -9.81 9.84
C GLN A 15 9.14 -10.89 9.79
N MET A 16 9.01 -11.88 8.91
CA MET A 16 9.97 -12.99 8.80
C MET A 16 11.17 -12.68 7.89
N GLN A 17 11.06 -11.72 6.96
CA GLN A 17 12.15 -11.44 5.99
C GLN A 17 12.41 -9.94 5.80
N PRO A 18 13.28 -9.33 6.64
CA PRO A 18 13.63 -7.93 6.53
C PRO A 18 14.48 -7.57 5.31
N GLU A 19 15.25 -8.51 4.77
CA GLU A 19 16.14 -8.24 3.62
C GLU A 19 15.41 -8.18 2.27
N GLN A 20 14.16 -8.66 2.17
CA GLN A 20 13.39 -8.74 0.92
C GLN A 20 12.16 -7.82 0.88
N HIS A 21 12.09 -6.83 1.78
CA HIS A 21 10.94 -5.93 1.89
C HIS A 21 10.52 -5.30 0.55
N SER A 22 11.48 -4.89 -0.30
CA SER A 22 11.17 -4.24 -1.59
C SER A 22 10.36 -5.13 -2.55
N ASP A 23 10.64 -6.43 -2.59
CA ASP A 23 9.99 -7.35 -3.54
C ASP A 23 8.62 -7.78 -3.06
N ILE A 24 8.45 -7.92 -1.75
CA ILE A 24 7.13 -8.14 -1.13
C ILE A 24 6.24 -6.94 -1.44
N ILE A 25 6.73 -5.71 -1.24
CA ILE A 25 5.95 -4.49 -1.52
C ILE A 25 5.57 -4.38 -3.01
N LYS A 26 6.49 -4.68 -3.93
CA LYS A 26 6.18 -4.77 -5.38
C LYS A 26 5.06 -5.76 -5.65
N HIS A 27 5.11 -6.92 -5.00
CA HIS A 27 4.10 -7.95 -5.17
C HIS A 27 2.74 -7.49 -4.63
N MET A 28 2.70 -6.86 -3.45
CA MET A 28 1.48 -6.29 -2.86
C MET A 28 0.89 -5.17 -3.73
N ALA A 29 1.74 -4.30 -4.28
CA ALA A 29 1.33 -3.24 -5.20
C ALA A 29 0.72 -3.78 -6.51
N LYS A 30 1.08 -5.00 -6.94
CA LYS A 30 0.41 -5.68 -8.07
C LYS A 30 -0.90 -6.33 -7.65
N LEU A 31 -0.97 -6.86 -6.42
CA LEU A 31 -2.17 -7.50 -5.90
C LEU A 31 -3.29 -6.50 -5.62
N ILE A 32 -2.98 -5.23 -5.31
CA ILE A 32 -3.99 -4.20 -5.02
C ILE A 32 -4.98 -4.03 -6.18
N ASP A 33 -4.55 -4.16 -7.44
CA ASP A 33 -5.41 -4.03 -8.62
C ASP A 33 -6.47 -5.14 -8.69
N ASN A 34 -6.21 -6.31 -8.09
CA ASN A 34 -7.12 -7.46 -8.07
C ASN A 34 -7.99 -7.55 -6.80
N ILE A 35 -7.68 -6.77 -5.76
CA ILE A 35 -8.39 -6.84 -4.48
C ILE A 35 -9.61 -5.92 -4.53
N GLN A 36 -10.79 -6.53 -4.46
CA GLN A 36 -12.09 -5.84 -4.36
C GLN A 36 -12.45 -5.45 -2.91
N VAL A 37 -11.75 -6.02 -1.92
CA VAL A 37 -12.06 -5.83 -0.49
C VAL A 37 -11.44 -4.52 0.03
N PRO A 38 -12.24 -3.55 0.48
CA PRO A 38 -11.75 -2.23 0.88
C PRO A 38 -10.73 -2.25 2.03
N MET A 39 -10.98 -3.03 3.08
CA MET A 39 -10.06 -3.18 4.22
C MET A 39 -8.68 -3.72 3.81
N ALA A 40 -8.65 -4.64 2.84
CA ALA A 40 -7.40 -5.21 2.35
C ALA A 40 -6.62 -4.20 1.49
N ARG A 41 -7.31 -3.45 0.60
CA ARG A 41 -6.71 -2.35 -0.16
C ARG A 41 -6.11 -1.30 0.76
N ALA A 42 -6.85 -0.87 1.78
CA ALA A 42 -6.41 0.10 2.78
C ALA A 42 -5.16 -0.38 3.54
N SER A 43 -5.11 -1.65 3.92
CA SER A 43 -3.97 -2.23 4.64
C SER A 43 -2.70 -2.29 3.76
N ILE A 44 -2.86 -2.64 2.48
CA ILE A 44 -1.74 -2.64 1.52
C ILE A 44 -1.23 -1.22 1.25
N LEU A 45 -2.14 -0.26 1.06
CA LEU A 45 -1.81 1.16 0.93
C LEU A 45 -1.02 1.67 2.13
N TRP A 46 -1.47 1.35 3.34
CA TRP A 46 -0.78 1.71 4.57
C TRP A 46 0.63 1.13 4.61
N LEU A 47 0.77 -0.16 4.26
CA LEU A 47 2.07 -0.84 4.20
C LEU A 47 3.01 -0.16 3.20
N ILE A 48 2.55 0.13 1.98
CA ILE A 48 3.36 0.83 0.97
C ILE A 48 3.81 2.20 1.49
N GLY A 49 2.94 2.91 2.21
CA GLY A 49 3.28 4.18 2.85
C GLY A 49 4.31 4.06 3.95
N GLU A 50 4.27 3.00 4.75
CA GLU A 50 5.24 2.73 5.80
C GLU A 50 6.64 2.46 5.23
N TYR A 51 6.71 1.77 4.10
CA TYR A 51 7.98 1.42 3.45
C TYR A 51 8.29 2.30 2.23
N CYS A 52 7.67 3.47 2.10
CA CYS A 52 7.83 4.31 0.91
C CYS A 52 9.29 4.76 0.67
N GLU A 53 10.09 4.88 1.72
CA GLU A 53 11.54 5.15 1.66
C GLU A 53 12.34 4.05 0.95
N HIS A 54 11.92 2.79 1.09
CA HIS A 54 12.58 1.63 0.47
C HIS A 54 12.14 1.43 -0.98
N VAL A 55 11.02 2.05 -1.39
CA VAL A 55 10.43 1.89 -2.72
C VAL A 55 9.99 3.24 -3.33
N PRO A 56 10.92 4.19 -3.54
CA PRO A 56 10.61 5.56 -3.95
C PRO A 56 9.92 5.67 -5.31
N LYS A 57 10.05 4.66 -6.19
CA LYS A 57 9.39 4.62 -7.51
C LYS A 57 7.98 3.99 -7.48
N ILE A 58 7.72 3.08 -6.55
CA ILE A 58 6.49 2.26 -6.55
C ILE A 58 5.38 2.98 -5.80
N ALA A 59 5.70 3.59 -4.66
CA ALA A 59 4.73 4.31 -3.87
C ALA A 59 4.01 5.46 -4.64
N PRO A 60 4.69 6.33 -5.41
CA PRO A 60 4.02 7.33 -6.25
C PRO A 60 3.26 6.70 -7.44
N ASP A 61 3.71 5.56 -7.97
CA ASP A 61 2.97 4.86 -9.04
C ASP A 61 1.65 4.29 -8.53
N VAL A 62 1.67 3.64 -7.35
CA VAL A 62 0.47 3.16 -6.67
C VAL A 62 -0.45 4.31 -6.33
N LEU A 63 0.07 5.41 -5.79
CA LEU A 63 -0.75 6.59 -5.51
C LEU A 63 -1.44 7.10 -6.78
N ARG A 64 -0.71 7.19 -7.91
CA ARG A 64 -1.27 7.61 -9.20
C ARG A 64 -2.37 6.67 -9.68
N LYS A 65 -2.22 5.35 -9.52
CA LYS A 65 -3.26 4.37 -9.86
C LYS A 65 -4.50 4.56 -9.00
N MET A 66 -4.33 4.64 -7.68
CA MET A 66 -5.42 4.77 -6.73
C MET A 66 -6.14 6.13 -6.85
N ALA A 67 -5.43 7.18 -7.24
CA ALA A 67 -6.02 8.49 -7.52
C ALA A 67 -7.04 8.44 -8.67
N LYS A 68 -6.86 7.55 -9.66
CA LYS A 68 -7.82 7.40 -10.77
C LYS A 68 -9.15 6.80 -10.32
N THR A 69 -9.12 5.90 -9.35
CA THR A 69 -10.33 5.23 -8.84
C THR A 69 -10.87 5.86 -7.55
N PHE A 70 -10.21 6.89 -7.02
CA PHE A 70 -10.46 7.49 -5.70
C PHE A 70 -11.93 7.81 -5.41
N THR A 71 -12.68 8.33 -6.40
CA THR A 71 -14.11 8.65 -6.25
C THR A 71 -14.99 7.43 -6.02
N ASN A 72 -14.54 6.26 -6.48
CA ASN A 72 -15.28 5.00 -6.44
C ASN A 72 -14.80 4.08 -5.31
N GLU A 73 -13.79 4.49 -4.54
CA GLU A 73 -13.31 3.73 -3.39
C GLU A 73 -14.15 4.00 -2.13
N GLU A 74 -14.10 3.09 -1.16
CA GLU A 74 -14.69 3.28 0.16
C GLU A 74 -13.89 4.29 1.00
N ASP A 75 -14.54 4.90 1.99
CA ASP A 75 -13.93 5.95 2.82
C ASP A 75 -12.67 5.49 3.57
N ILE A 76 -12.62 4.22 3.98
CA ILE A 76 -11.42 3.64 4.60
C ILE A 76 -10.22 3.61 3.64
N VAL A 77 -10.46 3.37 2.36
CA VAL A 77 -9.42 3.33 1.33
C VAL A 77 -9.02 4.76 0.96
N LYS A 78 -10.00 5.66 0.79
CA LYS A 78 -9.74 7.10 0.53
C LYS A 78 -8.84 7.70 1.60
N LEU A 79 -9.11 7.42 2.87
CA LEU A 79 -8.31 7.90 3.98
C LEU A 79 -6.86 7.40 3.88
N GLN A 80 -6.65 6.13 3.50
CA GLN A 80 -5.29 5.60 3.31
C GLN A 80 -4.59 6.16 2.06
N ILE A 81 -5.32 6.45 0.98
CA ILE A 81 -4.77 7.12 -0.21
C ILE A 81 -4.25 8.51 0.16
N ILE A 82 -5.04 9.29 0.90
CA ILE A 82 -4.64 10.64 1.35
C ILE A 82 -3.46 10.54 2.31
N ASN A 83 -3.48 9.59 3.25
CA ASN A 83 -2.39 9.39 4.21
C ASN A 83 -1.09 8.99 3.50
N LEU A 84 -1.17 8.11 2.49
CA LEU A 84 -0.04 7.78 1.62
C LEU A 84 0.47 9.01 0.87
N ALA A 85 -0.42 9.84 0.31
CA ALA A 85 -0.04 11.08 -0.38
C ALA A 85 0.69 12.06 0.55
N ALA A 86 0.19 12.23 1.78
CA ALA A 86 0.81 13.08 2.79
C ALA A 86 2.20 12.55 3.20
N LYS A 87 2.31 11.23 3.48
CA LYS A 87 3.60 10.58 3.75
C LYS A 87 4.57 10.79 2.60
N LEU A 88 4.16 10.51 1.37
CA LEU A 88 5.00 10.72 0.18
C LEU A 88 5.42 12.17 0.00
N TYR A 89 4.55 13.13 0.26
CA TYR A 89 4.90 14.54 0.19
C TYR A 89 5.98 14.93 1.21
N LEU A 90 5.88 14.41 2.44
CA LEU A 90 6.86 14.67 3.50
C LEU A 90 8.20 13.95 3.24
N THR A 91 8.14 12.68 2.87
CA THR A 91 9.32 11.84 2.64
C THR A 91 10.05 12.22 1.34
N ASN A 92 9.32 12.67 0.32
CA ASN A 92 9.87 13.02 -1.00
C ASN A 92 10.10 14.54 -1.19
N SER A 93 10.32 15.30 -0.11
CA SER A 93 10.51 16.75 -0.13
C SER A 93 11.74 17.28 -0.90
N LYS A 94 12.48 16.40 -1.61
CA LYS A 94 13.74 16.72 -2.31
C LYS A 94 13.84 16.22 -3.75
N GLN A 95 12.77 15.77 -4.40
CA GLN A 95 12.79 15.47 -5.84
C GLN A 95 12.28 16.63 -6.70
#